data_AF-A0A2E7KYV2-F1
#
_entry.id   AF-A0A2E7KYV2-F1
#
_cell.length_a   1.000
_cell.length_b   1.000
_cell.length_c   1.000
_cell.angle_alpha   90.00
_cell.angle_beta   90.00
_cell.angle_gamma   90.00
#
_symmetry.space_group_name_H-M   'P 1'
#
loop_
_entity.id
_entity.type
_entity.pdbx_description
1 polymer ?
#
loop_
_entity_poly.entity_id
_entity_poly.type
_entity_poly.pdbx_seq_one_letter_code
_entity_poly.pdbx_strand_id
1 'polypeptide(L)'
;MKEKHTIWDPAFDGLELQMADYRYNTKAKDSELTGGLYRALAPSQQVYKPEKWNNYQIKIKGSHIKVILNDVLIIDEDLNKHKTIIKRHNGKEAPALRDRPKSGKIGFQNLSRGGSPVLIKNAKIKILE
;
A
#
# COMPACT_ATOMS: atom_id res chain seq x y z
N MET A 1 -0.93 33.02 11.92
CA MET A 1 -1.40 32.10 10.86
C MET A 1 -1.91 30.83 11.54
N LYS A 2 -3.19 30.48 11.40
CA LYS A 2 -3.71 29.24 11.99
C LYS A 2 -3.14 28.07 11.17
N GLU A 3 -2.35 27.20 11.81
CA GLU A 3 -1.92 25.95 11.22
C GLU A 3 -3.16 25.20 10.74
N LYS A 4 -3.31 25.04 9.43
CA LYS A 4 -4.28 24.10 8.88
C LYS A 4 -3.79 22.72 9.30
N HIS A 5 -4.38 22.17 10.35
CA HIS A 5 -4.32 20.75 10.67
C HIS A 5 -4.84 20.00 9.44
N THR A 6 -3.91 19.65 8.56
CA THR A 6 -4.23 18.85 7.38
C THR A 6 -4.37 17.45 7.94
N ILE A 7 -5.60 16.94 7.99
CA ILE A 7 -5.85 15.54 8.35
C ILE A 7 -5.20 14.72 7.25
N TRP A 8 -4.01 14.19 7.52
CA TRP A 8 -3.28 13.30 6.62
C TRP A 8 -4.08 12.01 6.47
N ASP A 9 -4.29 11.56 5.24
CA ASP A 9 -4.90 10.28 4.92
C ASP A 9 -3.78 9.31 4.49
N PRO A 10 -3.34 8.38 5.35
CA PRO A 10 -2.17 7.54 5.08
C PRO A 10 -2.26 6.74 3.78
N ALA A 11 -3.47 6.39 3.34
CA ALA A 11 -3.73 5.66 2.10
C ALA A 11 -3.32 6.45 0.84
N PHE A 12 -3.48 7.77 0.89
CA PHE A 12 -3.31 8.66 -0.26
C PHE A 12 -2.11 9.60 -0.14
N ASP A 13 -1.74 9.96 1.09
CA ASP A 13 -0.64 10.87 1.38
C ASP A 13 0.65 10.15 1.78
N GLY A 14 0.57 8.84 2.05
CA GLY A 14 1.71 7.94 2.22
C GLY A 14 1.72 6.83 1.17
N LEU A 15 2.35 5.70 1.51
CA LEU A 15 2.28 4.48 0.71
C LEU A 15 1.50 3.43 1.50
N GLU A 16 0.36 3.01 0.96
CA GLU A 16 -0.40 1.90 1.50
C GLU A 16 -0.27 0.70 0.56
N LEU A 17 0.43 -0.32 1.04
CA LEU A 17 0.51 -1.62 0.37
C LEU A 17 -0.61 -2.51 0.91
N GLN A 18 -1.50 -2.94 0.03
CA GLN A 18 -2.73 -3.59 0.44
C GLN A 18 -2.54 -5.02 0.96
N MET A 19 -3.37 -5.38 1.94
CA MET A 19 -3.70 -6.76 2.31
C MET A 19 -5.24 -6.85 2.32
N ALA A 20 -5.80 -7.10 1.13
CA ALA A 20 -7.23 -7.12 0.88
C ALA A 20 -7.58 -8.28 -0.05
N ASP A 21 -8.64 -9.01 0.29
CA ASP A 21 -9.09 -10.18 -0.43
C ASP A 21 -10.29 -9.86 -1.31
N TYR A 22 -10.19 -10.21 -2.59
CA TYR A 22 -11.23 -10.00 -3.60
C TYR A 22 -12.58 -10.60 -3.19
N ARG A 23 -12.58 -11.69 -2.41
CA ARG A 23 -13.81 -12.33 -1.91
C ARG A 23 -14.70 -11.40 -1.10
N TYR A 24 -14.14 -10.36 -0.46
CA TYR A 24 -14.90 -9.38 0.33
C TYR A 24 -15.26 -8.10 -0.45
N ASN A 25 -14.68 -7.90 -1.64
CA ASN A 25 -15.04 -6.81 -2.54
C ASN A 25 -14.74 -7.21 -4.00
N THR A 26 -15.71 -7.85 -4.65
CA THR A 26 -15.58 -8.32 -6.04
C THR A 26 -15.60 -7.20 -7.08
N LYS A 27 -15.72 -5.93 -6.65
CA LYS A 27 -15.61 -4.74 -7.51
C LYS A 27 -14.25 -4.05 -7.37
N ALA A 28 -13.38 -4.54 -6.49
CA ALA A 28 -12.04 -4.00 -6.30
C ALA A 28 -11.22 -4.17 -7.57
N LYS A 29 -10.48 -3.13 -7.93
CA LYS A 29 -9.45 -3.20 -8.97
C LYS A 29 -8.18 -3.85 -8.40
N ASP A 30 -7.27 -4.30 -9.26
CA ASP A 30 -6.03 -4.95 -8.81
C ASP A 30 -5.17 -4.08 -7.88
N SER A 31 -5.14 -2.76 -8.10
CA SER A 31 -4.46 -1.79 -7.21
C SER A 31 -5.16 -1.59 -5.86
N GLU A 32 -6.38 -2.08 -5.68
CA GLU A 32 -7.17 -2.04 -4.44
C GLU A 32 -7.15 -3.40 -3.72
N LEU A 33 -6.51 -4.41 -4.30
CA LEU A 33 -6.35 -5.76 -3.75
C LEU A 33 -4.93 -5.96 -3.20
N THR A 34 -4.72 -7.11 -2.52
CA THR A 34 -3.41 -7.46 -1.92
C THR A 34 -2.26 -7.22 -2.88
N GLY A 35 -1.20 -6.57 -2.39
CA GLY A 35 0.01 -6.29 -3.16
C GLY A 35 -0.04 -5.01 -4.00
N GLY A 36 -1.22 -4.41 -4.18
CA GLY A 36 -1.36 -3.10 -4.82
C GLY A 36 -0.93 -1.96 -3.90
N LEU A 37 -0.31 -0.92 -4.48
CA LEU A 37 -0.26 0.40 -3.85
C LEU A 37 -1.61 1.06 -4.05
N TYR A 38 -2.33 1.30 -2.95
CA TYR A 38 -3.76 1.56 -2.96
C TYR A 38 -4.18 2.54 -4.06
N ARG A 39 -4.99 2.04 -5.01
CA ARG A 39 -5.55 2.73 -6.19
C ARG A 39 -4.53 3.28 -7.20
N ALA A 40 -3.24 3.27 -6.90
CA ALA A 40 -2.21 3.97 -7.66
C ALA A 40 -1.37 3.04 -8.53
N LEU A 41 -1.06 1.83 -8.05
CA LEU A 41 -0.25 0.84 -8.77
C LEU A 41 -0.73 -0.57 -8.44
N ALA A 42 -1.05 -1.35 -9.46
CA ALA A 42 -1.40 -2.76 -9.32
C ALA A 42 -0.14 -3.63 -9.17
N PRO A 43 -0.20 -4.78 -8.45
CA PRO A 43 0.86 -5.77 -8.53
C PRO A 43 0.89 -6.40 -9.94
N SER A 44 2.02 -6.96 -10.34
CA SER A 44 2.13 -7.68 -11.62
C SER A 44 1.24 -8.92 -11.69
N GLN A 45 0.92 -9.53 -10.54
CA GLN A 45 0.02 -10.67 -10.42
C GLN A 45 -0.50 -10.82 -8.99
N GLN A 46 -1.67 -11.45 -8.85
CA GLN A 46 -2.23 -11.80 -7.55
C GLN A 46 -1.76 -13.17 -7.07
N VAL A 47 -1.05 -13.18 -5.93
CA VAL A 47 -0.40 -14.38 -5.37
C VAL A 47 -0.66 -14.56 -3.88
N TYR A 48 -1.61 -13.80 -3.31
CA TYR A 48 -2.00 -13.97 -1.92
C TYR A 48 -2.72 -15.31 -1.73
N LYS A 49 -2.58 -15.87 -0.53
CA LYS A 49 -3.21 -17.11 -0.10
C LYS A 49 -4.36 -16.74 0.84
N PRO A 50 -5.62 -16.80 0.39
CA PRO A 50 -6.78 -16.51 1.24
C PRO A 50 -6.77 -17.38 2.50
N GLU A 51 -7.15 -16.80 3.64
CA GLU A 51 -7.25 -17.49 4.96
C GLU A 51 -5.98 -18.20 5.45
N LYS A 52 -4.83 -17.94 4.80
CA LYS A 52 -3.54 -18.51 5.16
C LYS A 52 -2.55 -17.42 5.48
N TRP A 53 -1.45 -17.80 6.14
CA TRP A 53 -0.33 -16.89 6.36
C TRP A 53 0.33 -16.51 5.03
N ASN A 54 0.43 -15.21 4.80
CA ASN A 54 1.15 -14.60 3.68
C ASN A 54 2.46 -14.00 4.19
N ASN A 55 3.47 -13.96 3.33
CA ASN A 55 4.77 -13.41 3.66
C ASN A 55 5.12 -12.26 2.72
N TYR A 56 5.34 -11.08 3.27
CA TYR A 56 5.84 -9.92 2.54
C TYR A 56 7.33 -9.70 2.80
N GLN A 57 8.06 -9.34 1.76
CA GLN A 57 9.32 -8.62 1.86
C GLN A 57 9.20 -7.32 1.08
N ILE A 58 9.42 -6.20 1.77
CA ILE A 58 9.27 -4.85 1.21
C ILE A 58 10.61 -4.14 1.35
N LYS A 59 11.16 -3.68 0.23
CA LYS A 59 12.38 -2.89 0.19
C LYS A 59 12.07 -1.55 -0.46
N ILE A 60 12.37 -0.46 0.23
CA ILE A 60 12.23 0.90 -0.29
C ILE A 60 13.59 1.57 -0.19
N LYS A 61 14.19 1.94 -1.34
CA LYS A 61 15.45 2.68 -1.40
C LYS A 61 15.23 3.97 -2.20
N GLY A 62 15.11 5.09 -1.50
CA GLY A 62 14.71 6.35 -2.11
C GLY A 62 13.31 6.25 -2.72
N SER A 63 13.18 6.46 -4.04
CA SER A 63 11.92 6.26 -4.77
C SER A 63 11.70 4.85 -5.31
N HIS A 64 12.72 3.98 -5.22
CA HIS A 64 12.62 2.64 -5.76
C HIS A 64 11.97 1.69 -4.74
N ILE A 65 10.87 1.06 -5.13
CA ILE A 65 10.15 0.09 -4.32
C ILE A 65 10.23 -1.29 -4.95
N LYS A 66 10.54 -2.27 -4.11
CA LYS A 66 10.50 -3.69 -4.46
C LYS A 66 9.64 -4.44 -3.46
N VAL A 67 8.65 -5.18 -3.94
CA VAL A 67 7.72 -5.96 -3.12
C VAL A 67 7.72 -7.40 -3.59
N ILE A 68 8.03 -8.30 -2.67
CA ILE A 68 7.90 -9.76 -2.85
C ILE A 68 6.76 -10.22 -1.95
N LEU A 69 5.81 -10.96 -2.51
CA LEU A 69 4.72 -11.60 -1.78
C LEU A 69 4.75 -13.09 -2.06
N ASN A 70 4.84 -13.91 -1.00
CA ASN A 70 4.91 -15.37 -1.11
C ASN A 70 5.96 -15.83 -2.15
N ASP A 71 7.18 -15.28 -2.02
CA ASP A 71 8.35 -15.59 -2.86
C ASP A 71 8.23 -15.16 -4.34
N VAL A 72 7.17 -14.44 -4.70
CA VAL A 72 6.98 -13.87 -6.03
C VAL A 72 7.23 -12.36 -6.01
N LEU A 73 8.05 -11.87 -6.93
CA LEU A 73 8.23 -10.44 -7.17
C LEU A 73 6.99 -9.85 -7.83
N ILE A 74 6.29 -8.96 -7.12
CA ILE A 74 5.02 -8.38 -7.58
C ILE A 74 5.10 -6.89 -7.93
N ILE A 75 6.10 -6.17 -7.40
CA ILE A 75 6.40 -4.78 -7.75
C ILE A 75 7.93 -4.61 -7.76
N ASP A 76 8.46 -3.99 -8.81
CA ASP A 76 9.86 -3.54 -8.91
C ASP A 76 9.88 -2.23 -9.72
N GLU A 77 9.64 -1.10 -9.05
CA GLU A 77 9.30 0.17 -9.73
C GLU A 77 10.01 1.38 -9.12
N ASP A 78 10.29 2.38 -9.97
CA ASP A 78 10.69 3.71 -9.53
C ASP A 78 9.44 4.61 -9.44
N LEU A 79 9.04 4.96 -8.22
CA LEU A 79 7.87 5.80 -7.95
C LEU A 79 7.91 7.15 -8.68
N ASN A 80 9.10 7.65 -9.05
CA ASN A 80 9.20 8.91 -9.79
C ASN A 80 8.58 8.84 -11.20
N LYS A 81 8.39 7.64 -11.75
CA LYS A 81 7.77 7.44 -13.06
C LYS A 81 6.24 7.53 -13.01
N HIS A 82 5.64 7.40 -11.82
CA HIS A 82 4.19 7.33 -11.64
C HIS A 82 3.61 8.72 -11.34
N LYS A 83 3.16 9.40 -12.40
CA LYS A 83 2.63 10.78 -12.37
C LYS A 83 1.10 10.86 -12.31
N THR A 84 0.41 9.72 -12.39
CA THR A 84 -1.05 9.66 -12.43
C THR A 84 -1.65 10.17 -11.12
N ILE A 85 -2.57 11.14 -11.23
CA ILE A 85 -3.38 11.63 -10.12
C ILE A 85 -4.60 10.73 -9.97
N ILE A 86 -4.83 10.26 -8.75
CA ILE A 86 -6.01 9.46 -8.40
C ILE A 86 -6.96 10.26 -7.52
N LYS A 87 -8.20 9.81 -7.41
CA LYS A 87 -9.21 10.43 -6.54
C LYS A 87 -9.27 9.71 -5.20
N ARG A 88 -9.45 10.48 -4.13
CA ARG A 88 -9.77 10.00 -2.77
C ARG A 88 -11.21 9.50 -2.70
N HIS A 89 -11.58 8.92 -1.56
CA HIS A 89 -12.96 8.53 -1.27
C HIS A 89 -13.96 9.69 -1.36
N ASN A 90 -13.53 10.91 -0.99
CA ASN A 90 -14.35 12.12 -1.05
C ASN A 90 -14.29 12.84 -2.42
N GLY A 91 -13.72 12.20 -3.45
CA GLY A 91 -13.61 12.78 -4.79
C GLY A 91 -12.52 13.84 -4.97
N LYS A 92 -11.82 14.26 -3.91
CA LYS A 92 -10.66 15.16 -4.05
C LYS A 92 -9.46 14.43 -4.65
N GLU A 93 -8.53 15.18 -5.21
CA GLU A 93 -7.29 14.61 -5.74
C GLU A 93 -6.36 14.16 -4.61
N ALA A 94 -5.64 13.08 -4.87
CA ALA A 94 -4.50 12.64 -4.08
C ALA A 94 -3.21 12.93 -4.86
N PRO A 95 -2.09 13.21 -4.16
CA PRO A 95 -0.79 13.32 -4.81
C PRO A 95 -0.46 12.04 -5.61
N ALA A 96 0.14 12.24 -6.79
CA ALA A 96 0.72 11.15 -7.56
C ALA A 96 1.83 10.46 -6.74
N LEU A 97 2.11 9.18 -7.01
CA LEU A 97 3.12 8.42 -6.26
C LEU A 97 4.49 9.11 -6.24
N ARG A 98 4.92 9.74 -7.35
CA ARG A 98 6.17 10.52 -7.43
C ARG A 98 6.24 11.62 -6.37
N ASP A 99 5.10 12.23 -6.07
CA ASP A 99 5.01 13.45 -5.26
C ASP A 99 4.67 13.13 -3.78
N ARG A 100 4.59 11.85 -3.41
CA ARG A 100 4.39 11.41 -2.02
C ARG A 100 5.72 11.42 -1.23
N PRO A 101 5.69 11.55 0.10
CA PRO A 101 6.89 11.53 0.94
C PRO A 101 7.72 10.25 0.77
N LYS A 102 9.05 10.41 0.70
CA LYS A 102 10.02 9.30 0.56
C LYS A 102 10.51 8.74 1.90
N SER A 103 10.06 9.32 3.00
CA SER A 103 10.37 8.92 4.38
C SER A 103 9.17 9.21 5.26
N GLY A 104 8.94 8.39 6.27
CA GLY A 104 7.82 8.58 7.18
C GLY A 104 7.72 7.46 8.22
N LYS A 105 6.58 7.43 8.92
CA LYS A 105 6.26 6.38 9.88
C LYS A 105 5.76 5.13 9.16
N ILE A 106 5.97 3.98 9.76
CA ILE A 106 5.39 2.70 9.34
C ILE A 106 4.25 2.38 10.31
N GLY A 107 3.12 1.94 9.77
CA GLY A 107 1.95 1.56 10.56
C GLY A 107 1.23 0.38 9.94
N PHE A 108 0.44 -0.30 10.75
CA PHE A 108 -0.45 -1.37 10.32
C PHE A 108 -1.89 -0.91 10.46
N GLN A 109 -2.65 -1.03 9.39
CA GLN A 109 -4.06 -0.67 9.39
C GLN A 109 -4.92 -1.92 9.58
N ASN A 110 -5.99 -1.79 10.38
CA ASN A 110 -7.02 -2.80 10.51
C ASN A 110 -8.37 -2.16 10.14
N LEU A 111 -8.90 -2.53 8.98
CA LEU A 111 -10.21 -2.08 8.48
C LEU A 111 -11.16 -3.27 8.27
N SER A 112 -11.25 -4.15 9.26
CA SER A 112 -12.20 -5.26 9.21
C SER A 112 -13.62 -4.80 9.50
N ARG A 113 -14.53 -4.98 8.54
CA ARG A 113 -15.97 -4.67 8.69
C ARG A 113 -16.72 -5.71 9.53
N GLY A 114 -16.13 -6.89 9.75
CA GLY A 114 -16.73 -8.02 10.47
C GLY A 114 -16.12 -8.30 11.84
N GLY A 115 -15.28 -7.39 12.36
CA GLY A 115 -14.66 -7.54 13.68
C GLY A 115 -13.48 -8.50 13.76
N SER A 116 -13.20 -9.30 12.72
CA SER A 116 -12.01 -10.16 12.68
C SER A 116 -10.74 -9.31 12.55
N PRO A 117 -9.78 -9.39 13.48
CA PRO A 117 -8.59 -8.56 13.42
C PRO A 117 -7.64 -9.00 12.30
N VAL A 118 -6.88 -8.05 11.74
CA VAL A 118 -5.67 -8.38 11.00
C VAL A 118 -4.64 -8.95 11.97
N LEU A 119 -4.09 -10.13 11.66
CA LEU A 119 -3.06 -10.78 12.45
C LEU A 119 -1.70 -10.59 11.79
N ILE A 120 -0.71 -10.13 12.56
CA ILE A 120 0.64 -9.86 12.09
C ILE A 120 1.63 -10.56 13.01
N LYS A 121 2.60 -11.25 12.43
CA LYS A 121 3.71 -11.90 13.15
C LYS A 121 5.00 -11.73 12.37
N ASN A 122 6.13 -11.87 13.06
CA ASN A 122 7.46 -11.80 12.46
C ASN A 122 7.75 -10.48 11.71
N ALA A 123 7.14 -9.37 12.13
CA ALA A 123 7.45 -8.05 11.60
C ALA A 123 8.88 -7.66 12.03
N LYS A 124 9.75 -7.43 11.05
CA LYS A 124 11.14 -7.05 11.24
C LYS A 124 11.45 -5.88 10.32
N ILE A 125 12.35 -5.00 10.75
CA ILE A 125 12.82 -3.86 9.97
C ILE A 125 14.34 -3.83 9.98
N LYS A 126 14.91 -3.48 8.83
CA LYS A 126 16.33 -3.17 8.67
C LYS A 126 16.45 -1.87 7.89
N ILE A 127 17.20 -0.92 8.44
CA ILE A 127 17.57 0.31 7.70
C ILE A 127 18.56 -0.08 6.60
N LEU A 128 18.36 0.45 5.40
CA LEU A 128 19.24 0.22 4.27
C LEU A 128 20.37 1.26 4.28
N GLU A 129 21.55 0.81 3.85
CA GLU A 129 22.69 1.67 3.50
C GLU A 129 22.55 2.24 2.07
#